data_AF-A0A257NJ78-F1
#
_entry.id   AF-A0A257NJ78-F1
#
_cell.length_a   1.000
_cell.length_b   1.000
_cell.length_c   1.000
_cell.angle_alpha   90.00
_cell.angle_beta   90.00
_cell.angle_gamma   90.00
#
_symmetry.space_group_name_H-M   'P 1'
#
loop_
_entity.id
_entity.type
_entity.pdbx_description
1 polymer ?
#
loop_
_entity_poly.entity_id
_entity_poly.type
_entity_poly.pdbx_seq_one_letter_code
_entity_poly.pdbx_strand_id
1 'polypeptide(L)'
;MYKQHVINQAKALEAAGGLVPIVIEQTARGERSFDIYSRLLKERVIFLVGQVEDYMANLVVAQLLFLESENPDKDIHLYINSPGGSVTAGMSIYDRTQE
;
A
#
# COMPACT_ATOMS: atom_id res chain seq x y z
N MET A 1 -11.76 -9.18 -29.07
CA MET A 1 -11.14 -7.86 -28.93
C MET A 1 -11.10 -7.36 -27.48
N TYR A 2 -12.23 -7.26 -26.77
CA TYR A 2 -12.27 -6.74 -25.39
C TYR A 2 -11.41 -7.53 -24.37
N LYS A 3 -11.41 -8.87 -24.46
CA LYS A 3 -10.57 -9.74 -23.62
C LYS A 3 -9.06 -9.53 -23.81
N GLN A 4 -8.62 -9.15 -25.02
CA GLN A 4 -7.20 -8.95 -25.30
C GLN A 4 -6.67 -7.64 -24.67
N HIS A 5 -7.53 -6.63 -24.55
CA HIS A 5 -7.17 -5.35 -23.95
C HIS A 5 -7.03 -5.47 -22.42
N VAL A 6 -7.90 -6.26 -21.77
CA VAL A 6 -7.81 -6.57 -20.33
C VAL A 6 -6.56 -7.42 -20.02
N ILE A 7 -6.22 -8.39 -20.86
CA ILE A 7 -5.00 -9.21 -20.70
C ILE A 7 -3.74 -8.36 -20.85
N ASN A 8 -3.73 -7.39 -21.76
CA ASN A 8 -2.59 -6.49 -21.94
C ASN A 8 -2.45 -5.49 -20.79
N GLN A 9 -3.55 -5.08 -20.15
CA GLN A 9 -3.53 -4.23 -18.96
C GLN A 9 -3.08 -5.00 -17.70
N ALA A 10 -3.45 -6.28 -17.58
CA ALA A 10 -2.92 -7.17 -16.54
C ALA A 10 -1.41 -7.43 -16.71
N LYS A 11 -0.94 -7.57 -17.96
CA LYS A 11 0.50 -7.70 -18.29
C LYS A 11 1.31 -6.42 -18.04
N ALA A 12 0.68 -5.25 -18.04
CA ALA A 12 1.36 -4.00 -17.71
C ALA A 12 1.70 -3.91 -16.21
N LEU A 13 0.92 -4.57 -15.34
CA LEU A 13 1.24 -4.71 -13.91
C LEU A 13 2.35 -5.74 -13.63
N GLU A 14 2.59 -6.71 -14.53
CA GLU A 14 3.72 -7.65 -14.44
C GLU A 14 5.08 -6.98 -14.71
N ALA A 15 5.10 -5.86 -15.44
CA ALA A 15 6.29 -5.32 -16.10
C ALA A 15 7.28 -4.54 -15.18
N ALA A 16 7.09 -4.54 -13.85
CA ALA A 16 8.04 -3.94 -12.90
C ALA A 16 8.66 -4.93 -11.88
N GLY A 17 8.45 -6.25 -12.03
CA GLY A 17 9.01 -7.29 -11.13
C GLY A 17 7.97 -8.25 -10.57
N GLY A 18 6.98 -8.61 -11.40
CA GLY A 18 5.65 -9.07 -10.98
C GLY A 18 5.50 -10.50 -10.48
N LEU A 19 6.00 -10.80 -9.29
CA LEU A 19 5.31 -11.65 -8.31
C LEU A 19 5.59 -11.08 -6.92
N VAL A 20 4.60 -10.43 -6.31
CA VAL A 20 4.71 -10.03 -4.90
C VAL A 20 4.76 -11.30 -4.06
N PRO A 21 5.82 -11.55 -3.26
CA PRO A 21 5.94 -12.78 -2.49
C PRO A 21 4.76 -12.95 -1.52
N ILE A 22 4.29 -14.19 -1.42
CA ILE A 22 3.26 -14.58 -0.46
C ILE A 22 3.93 -15.16 0.79
N VAL A 23 3.51 -14.69 1.95
CA VAL A 23 3.92 -15.16 3.27
C VAL A 23 2.77 -15.94 3.90
N ILE A 24 3.09 -17.10 4.48
CA ILE A 24 2.13 -17.94 5.19
C ILE A 24 2.34 -17.74 6.70
N GLU A 25 1.28 -17.33 7.39
CA GLU A 25 1.25 -17.16 8.85
C GLU A 25 0.46 -18.31 9.47
N GLN A 26 1.07 -19.06 10.39
CA GLN A 26 0.38 -20.10 11.15
C GLN A 26 -0.31 -19.48 12.37
N THR A 27 -1.62 -19.66 12.45
CA THR A 27 -2.43 -19.22 13.60
C THR A 27 -3.04 -20.43 14.30
N ALA A 28 -3.51 -20.26 15.54
CA ALA A 28 -4.19 -21.33 16.27
C ALA A 28 -5.44 -21.90 15.57
N ARG A 29 -5.97 -21.20 14.55
CA ARG A 29 -7.14 -21.61 13.75
C ARG A 29 -6.76 -22.10 12.34
N GLY A 30 -5.48 -22.22 12.02
CA GLY A 30 -4.98 -22.66 10.72
C GLY A 30 -4.01 -21.68 10.05
N GLU A 31 -3.75 -21.89 8.76
CA GLU A 31 -2.82 -21.09 7.96
C GLU A 31 -3.54 -19.94 7.26
N ARG A 32 -2.95 -18.73 7.29
CA ARG A 32 -3.44 -17.58 6.53
C ARG A 32 -2.31 -17.05 5.65
N SER A 33 -2.58 -16.90 4.37
CA SER A 33 -1.66 -16.32 3.40
C SER A 33 -1.89 -14.83 3.23
N PHE A 34 -0.79 -14.08 3.12
CA PHE A 34 -0.77 -12.65 2.84
C PHE A 34 0.29 -12.37 1.80
N ASP A 35 0.10 -11.35 0.95
CA ASP A 35 1.25 -10.76 0.28
C ASP A 35 2.14 -10.02 1.29
N ILE A 36 3.41 -9.83 0.95
CA ILE A 36 4.38 -9.22 1.87
C ILE A 36 3.97 -7.82 2.34
N TYR A 37 3.32 -7.01 1.49
CA TYR A 37 2.88 -5.66 1.87
C TYR A 37 1.72 -5.73 2.85
N SER A 38 0.73 -6.59 2.59
CA SER A 38 -0.36 -6.83 3.55
C SER A 38 0.15 -7.35 4.91
N ARG A 39 1.18 -8.21 4.90
CA ARG A 39 1.79 -8.69 6.14
C ARG A 39 2.50 -7.57 6.90
N LEU A 40 3.20 -6.68 6.20
CA LEU A 40 3.91 -5.54 6.79
C LEU A 40 2.95 -4.44 7.26
N LEU A 41 1.80 -4.26 6.60
CA LEU A 41 0.76 -3.35 7.06
C LEU A 41 0.20 -3.77 8.43
N LYS A 42 0.09 -5.07 8.71
CA LYS A 42 -0.26 -5.57 10.06
C LYS A 42 0.80 -5.21 11.12
N GLU A 43 2.05 -5.02 10.71
CA GLU A 43 3.13 -4.48 11.57
C GLU A 43 3.19 -2.94 11.54
N ARG A 44 2.15 -2.29 11.02
CA ARG A 44 2.02 -0.83 10.91
C ARG A 44 3.08 -0.18 10.01
N VAL A 45 3.48 -0.89 8.95
CA VAL A 45 4.43 -0.38 7.96
C VAL A 45 3.70 -0.04 6.66
N ILE A 46 3.83 1.21 6.20
CA ILE A 46 3.27 1.72 4.95
C ILE A 46 4.42 2.07 3.99
N PHE A 47 4.24 1.74 2.71
CA PHE A 47 5.20 2.06 1.65
C PHE A 47 4.62 3.09 0.69
N LEU A 48 5.32 4.20 0.52
CA LEU A 48 5.05 5.21 -0.48
C LEU A 48 6.17 5.13 -1.53
N VAL A 49 5.90 4.40 -2.61
CA VAL A 49 6.90 4.10 -3.64
C VAL A 49 6.39 4.52 -5.01
N GLY A 50 7.22 5.24 -5.76
CA GLY A 50 6.85 5.75 -7.09
C GLY A 50 6.20 7.12 -7.04
N GLN A 51 5.60 7.54 -8.16
CA GLN A 51 5.08 8.89 -8.33
C GLN A 51 3.87 9.17 -7.42
N VAL A 52 3.85 10.33 -6.77
CA VAL A 52 2.72 10.75 -5.92
C VAL A 52 1.59 11.27 -6.79
N GLU A 53 0.48 10.55 -6.80
CA GLU A 53 -0.73 10.88 -7.54
C GLU A 53 -1.95 10.71 -6.63
N ASP A 54 -3.08 11.31 -7.01
CA ASP A 54 -4.28 11.37 -6.16
C ASP A 54 -4.76 9.97 -5.70
N TYR A 55 -4.67 8.97 -6.58
CA TYR A 55 -5.02 7.59 -6.22
C TYR A 55 -4.06 6.98 -5.19
N MET A 56 -2.76 7.20 -5.34
CA MET A 56 -1.76 6.74 -4.35
C MET A 56 -1.99 7.41 -3.01
N ALA A 57 -2.19 8.73 -3.01
CA ALA A 57 -2.46 9.48 -1.79
C ALA A 57 -3.72 8.98 -1.07
N ASN A 58 -4.79 8.72 -1.81
CA ASN A 58 -6.02 8.14 -1.24
C ASN A 58 -5.77 6.77 -0.57
N LEU A 59 -4.94 5.90 -1.17
CA LEU A 59 -4.58 4.61 -0.57
C LEU A 59 -3.75 4.78 0.71
N VAL A 60 -2.76 5.66 0.70
CA VAL A 60 -1.91 5.94 1.87
C VAL A 60 -2.73 6.52 3.02
N VAL A 61 -3.59 7.49 2.74
CA VAL A 61 -4.49 8.09 3.74
C VAL A 61 -5.44 7.04 4.34
N ALA A 62 -6.02 6.17 3.50
CA ALA A 62 -6.87 5.08 3.98
C ALA A 62 -6.12 4.10 4.90
N GLN A 63 -4.87 3.77 4.58
CA GLN A 63 -4.02 2.92 5.43
C GLN A 63 -3.66 3.60 6.76
N LEU A 64 -3.35 4.91 6.75
CA LEU A 64 -3.10 5.67 7.98
C LEU A 64 -4.32 5.67 8.91
N LEU A 65 -5.51 5.99 8.37
CA LEU A 65 -6.77 5.97 9.13
C LEU A 65 -7.08 4.58 9.69
N PHE A 66 -6.86 3.53 8.89
CA PHE A 66 -7.05 2.16 9.35
C PHE A 66 -6.17 1.83 10.55
N LEU A 67 -4.86 2.09 10.46
CA LEU A 67 -3.90 1.77 11.52
C LEU A 67 -4.12 2.59 12.80
N GLU A 68 -4.47 3.86 12.67
CA GLU A 68 -4.86 4.70 13.81
C GLU A 68 -6.11 4.17 14.49
N SER A 69 -7.13 3.78 13.72
CA SER A 69 -8.37 3.24 14.28
C SER A 69 -8.16 1.91 15.04
N GLU A 70 -7.17 1.10 14.64
CA GLU A 70 -6.83 -0.14 15.36
C GLU A 70 -6.10 0.13 16.67
N ASN A 71 -5.18 1.11 16.69
CA ASN A 71 -4.45 1.49 17.90
C ASN A 71 -3.83 2.90 17.70
N PRO A 72 -4.40 3.96 18.29
CA PRO A 72 -3.89 5.32 18.09
C PRO A 72 -2.59 5.58 18.84
N ASP A 73 -2.27 4.80 19.89
CA ASP A 73 -1.09 5.01 20.73
C ASP A 73 0.19 4.37 20.16
N LYS A 74 0.08 3.60 19.07
CA LYS A 74 1.21 2.93 18.43
C LYS A 74 1.71 3.69 17.22
N ASP A 75 3.03 3.77 17.09
CA ASP A 75 3.66 4.39 15.94
C ASP A 75 3.29 3.70 14.62
N ILE A 76 3.29 4.48 13.55
CA ILE A 76 3.15 4.01 12.16
C ILE A 76 4.46 4.33 11.44
N HIS A 77 5.02 3.34 10.75
CA HIS A 77 6.28 3.50 10.02
C HIS A 77 6.00 3.72 8.53
N LEU A 78 6.29 4.93 8.04
CA LEU A 78 6.14 5.29 6.63
C LEU A 78 7.51 5.24 5.92
N TYR A 79 7.67 4.32 4.98
CA TYR A 79 8.86 4.22 4.12
C TYR A 79 8.61 4.91 2.78
N ILE A 80 9.44 5.90 2.47
CA ILE A 80 9.26 6.77 1.30
C ILE A 80 10.41 6.51 0.30
N ASN A 81 10.04 6.10 -0.91
CA ASN A 81 10.93 6.04 -2.07
C ASN A 81 10.19 6.59 -3.30
N SER A 82 10.09 7.92 -3.35
CA SER A 82 9.30 8.62 -4.35
C SER A 82 10.08 9.76 -4.98
N PRO A 83 9.99 9.98 -6.30
CA PRO A 83 10.49 11.19 -6.94
C PRO A 83 9.59 12.42 -6.69
N GLY A 84 8.52 12.28 -5.89
CA GLY A 84 7.47 13.29 -5.72
C GLY A 84 6.36 13.15 -6.76
N GLY A 85 5.60 14.21 -6.97
CA GLY A 85 4.47 14.23 -7.90
C GLY A 85 3.52 15.40 -7.66
N SER A 86 2.23 15.11 -7.64
CA SER A 86 1.18 16.10 -7.38
C SER A 86 1.32 16.70 -5.97
N VAL A 87 1.41 18.02 -5.90
CA VAL A 87 1.51 18.76 -4.63
C VAL A 87 0.25 18.55 -3.79
N THR A 88 -0.93 18.56 -4.40
CA THR A 88 -2.21 18.37 -3.67
C THR A 88 -2.31 16.96 -3.10
N ALA A 89 -1.89 15.95 -3.86
CA ALA A 89 -1.82 14.57 -3.38
C ALA A 89 -0.83 14.46 -2.21
N GLY A 90 0.36 15.05 -2.33
CA GLY A 90 1.34 15.11 -1.24
C GLY A 90 0.80 15.79 0.02
N MET A 91 0.09 16.91 -0.14
CA MET A 91 -0.54 17.62 0.97
C MET A 91 -1.61 16.78 1.68
N SER A 92 -2.44 16.02 0.95
CA SER A 92 -3.42 15.13 1.60
C SER A 92 -2.78 14.05 2.48
N ILE A 93 -1.62 13.53 2.08
CA ILE A 93 -0.86 12.56 2.89
C ILE A 93 -0.25 13.27 4.11
N TYR A 94 0.33 14.46 3.89
CA TYR A 94 0.95 15.26 4.94
C TYR A 94 -0.05 15.68 6.01
N ASP A 95 -1.19 16.25 5.62
CA ASP A 95 -2.23 16.73 6.53
C ASP A 95 -2.71 15.59 7.42
N ARG A 96 -2.96 14.41 6.83
CA ARG A 96 -3.32 13.23 7.61
C ARG A 96 -2.22 12.79 8.58
N THR A 97 -0.94 12.90 8.23
CA THR A 97 0.16 12.44 9.11
C THR A 97 0.32 13.32 10.36
N GLN A 98 -0.19 14.55 10.32
CA GLN A 98 -0.04 15.54 11.40
C GLN A 98 -1.22 15.57 12.38
N GLU A 99 -2.37 15.01 12.00
CA GLU A 99 -3.54 14.79 12.87
C GLU A 99 -3.37 13.54 13.74
#